data_AF-A0A0C1R333-F1
#
_entry.id   AF-A0A0C1R333-F1
#
_cell.length_a   1.000
_cell.length_b   1.000
_cell.length_c   1.000
_cell.angle_alpha   90.00
_cell.angle_beta   90.00
_cell.angle_gamma   90.00
#
_symmetry.space_group_name_H-M   'P 1'
#
loop_
_entity.id
_entity.type
_entity.pdbx_description
1 polymer ?
#
loop_
_entity_poly.entity_id
_entity_poly.type
_entity_poly.pdbx_seq_one_letter_code
_entity_poly.pdbx_strand_id
1 'polypeptide(L)'
;MKDGIIQSLPKPEDVDSAFETRIEKFAKRELISGLFARGILLVEGDSELSGLPLFSQEHINGLEDSGVEIIKGDGKDNVFKYALFYDKCGVPCLSLVDNDSDINWLLKKYSQNNIKSMILCQPKDYETSIVGMGVFQECWMDLFEEVYPFKNYKDNYIKPFVSKNSKSKVLKQKYQDEEYKKIKTFEELVKLLNTDEIEEFQREFLHLNLAGIVNDKYVATYLIYKAEEKMIEDFIPLAFSNIFNLVGIYMGNNSICENSARCIVNKISNSSFECTEICEKCGSIKTGYTNVLQVKGDS
;
A
#
# COMPACT_ATOMS: atom_id res chain seq x y z
N MET A 1 24.66 12.05 -9.76
CA MET A 1 25.04 12.70 -11.03
C MET A 1 23.79 12.71 -11.88
N LYS A 2 23.22 13.88 -12.19
CA LYS A 2 22.00 14.01 -13.00
C LYS A 2 22.33 14.92 -14.17
N ASP A 3 22.04 14.49 -15.38
CA ASP A 3 22.39 15.20 -16.62
C ASP A 3 23.89 15.55 -16.74
N GLY A 4 24.76 14.71 -16.16
CA GLY A 4 26.21 14.94 -16.12
C GLY A 4 26.69 15.94 -15.07
N ILE A 5 25.79 16.53 -14.27
CA ILE A 5 26.12 17.50 -13.22
C ILE A 5 26.25 16.77 -11.87
N ILE A 6 27.37 17.00 -11.19
CA ILE A 6 27.61 16.56 -9.81
C ILE A 6 27.09 17.66 -8.88
N GLN A 7 26.05 17.34 -8.11
CA GLN A 7 25.54 18.20 -7.05
C GLN A 7 25.77 17.50 -5.72
N SER A 8 26.04 18.28 -4.67
CA SER A 8 26.05 17.76 -3.30
C SER A 8 24.66 17.28 -2.94
N LEU A 9 24.56 16.13 -2.27
CA LEU A 9 23.29 15.67 -1.72
C LEU A 9 22.77 16.69 -0.69
N PRO A 10 21.46 16.98 -0.66
CA PRO A 10 20.87 17.74 0.43
C PRO A 10 21.12 17.01 1.74
N LYS A 11 21.26 17.75 2.82
CA LYS A 11 21.38 17.11 4.13
C LYS A 11 19.98 16.80 4.66
N PRO A 12 19.79 15.70 5.42
CA PRO A 12 18.52 15.43 6.07
C PRO A 12 18.03 16.57 6.97
N GLU A 13 18.94 17.33 7.61
CA GLU A 13 18.60 18.53 8.40
C GLU A 13 17.88 19.62 7.57
N ASP A 14 18.13 19.69 6.25
CA ASP A 14 17.47 20.63 5.34
C ASP A 14 16.00 20.28 5.09
N VAL A 15 15.56 19.10 5.55
CA VAL A 15 14.16 18.67 5.55
C VAL A 15 13.54 18.96 6.92
N ASP A 16 14.14 18.42 7.98
CA ASP A 16 13.69 18.56 9.37
C ASP A 16 14.71 17.91 10.33
N SER A 17 14.98 18.50 11.49
CA SER A 17 15.97 17.93 12.45
C SER A 17 15.54 16.57 13.01
N ALA A 18 14.23 16.34 13.18
CA ALA A 18 13.73 15.04 13.61
C ALA A 18 13.84 13.98 12.49
N PHE A 19 13.74 14.40 11.22
CA PHE A 19 14.01 13.54 10.08
C PHE A 19 15.47 13.07 10.05
N GLU A 20 16.43 13.99 10.21
CA GLU A 20 17.84 13.64 10.32
C GLU A 20 18.11 12.62 11.43
N THR A 21 17.62 12.92 12.64
CA THR A 21 17.79 12.02 13.80
C THR A 21 17.25 10.61 13.51
N ARG A 22 16.13 10.50 12.80
CA ARG A 22 15.54 9.23 12.40
C ARG A 22 16.42 8.49 11.39
N ILE A 23 16.90 9.18 10.35
CA ILE A 23 17.80 8.60 9.35
C ILE A 23 19.06 8.06 10.03
N GLU A 24 19.72 8.87 10.85
CA GLU A 24 21.00 8.48 11.48
C GLU A 24 20.86 7.27 12.41
N LYS A 25 19.75 7.18 13.14
CA LYS A 25 19.54 6.12 14.14
C LYS A 25 18.98 4.84 13.56
N PHE A 26 18.08 4.94 12.57
CA PHE A 26 17.22 3.82 12.19
C PHE A 26 17.15 3.54 10.69
N ALA A 27 17.22 4.57 9.84
CA ALA A 27 16.83 4.45 8.44
C ALA A 27 17.96 4.76 7.44
N LYS A 28 19.22 4.75 7.89
CA LYS A 28 20.38 5.14 7.06
C LYS A 28 20.54 4.23 5.85
N ARG A 29 20.33 2.91 6.02
CA ARG A 29 20.48 1.94 4.94
C ARG A 29 19.37 2.11 3.90
N GLU A 30 18.13 2.25 4.36
CA GLU A 30 16.96 2.45 3.51
C GLU A 30 17.09 3.75 2.69
N LEU A 31 17.52 4.85 3.33
CA LEU A 31 17.74 6.11 2.64
C LEU A 31 18.82 5.98 1.55
N ILE A 32 19.93 5.29 1.85
CA ILE A 32 21.00 5.05 0.88
C ILE A 32 20.51 4.17 -0.27
N SER A 33 19.73 3.13 0.01
CA SER A 33 19.14 2.25 -1.00
C SER A 33 18.37 3.05 -2.06
N GLY A 34 17.50 3.96 -1.61
CA GLY A 34 16.72 4.83 -2.50
C GLY A 34 17.57 5.73 -3.41
N LEU A 35 18.75 6.16 -2.97
CA LEU A 35 19.66 6.96 -3.80
C LEU A 35 20.29 6.17 -4.97
N PHE A 36 20.31 4.84 -4.89
CA PHE A 36 20.81 3.96 -5.96
C PHE A 36 19.67 3.39 -6.83
N ALA A 37 18.42 3.54 -6.41
CA ALA A 37 17.27 3.10 -7.17
C ALA A 37 17.00 4.01 -8.39
N ARG A 38 16.31 3.46 -9.40
CA ARG A 38 15.81 4.27 -10.53
C ARG A 38 14.70 5.22 -10.08
N GLY A 39 13.87 4.75 -9.16
CA GLY A 39 12.88 5.55 -8.47
C GLY A 39 12.43 4.89 -7.18
N ILE A 40 11.55 5.56 -6.47
CA ILE A 40 11.16 5.17 -5.12
C ILE A 40 9.65 5.16 -5.00
N LEU A 41 9.13 4.11 -4.37
CA LEU A 41 7.75 4.04 -3.90
C LEU A 41 7.73 4.23 -2.39
N LEU A 42 7.25 5.39 -1.94
CA LEU A 42 7.07 5.67 -0.52
C LEU A 42 5.73 5.13 -0.06
N VAL A 43 5.73 4.38 1.03
CA VAL A 43 4.53 3.78 1.62
C VAL A 43 4.35 4.17 3.08
N GLU A 44 3.13 4.13 3.59
CA GLU A 44 2.83 4.56 4.96
C GLU A 44 3.33 3.57 6.03
N GLY A 45 3.08 2.27 5.83
CA GLY A 45 3.21 1.25 6.87
C GLY A 45 4.01 0.01 6.51
N ASP A 46 4.00 -0.95 7.44
CA ASP A 46 4.71 -2.22 7.31
C ASP A 46 4.03 -3.17 6.32
N SER A 47 2.69 -3.11 6.23
CA SER A 47 1.91 -4.00 5.36
C SER A 47 2.26 -3.79 3.89
N GLU A 48 2.27 -2.54 3.42
CA GLU A 48 2.69 -2.23 2.06
C GLU A 48 4.17 -2.53 1.83
N LEU A 49 5.03 -2.16 2.79
CA LEU A 49 6.48 -2.38 2.69
C LEU A 49 6.83 -3.84 2.43
N SER A 50 6.05 -4.75 3.00
CA SER A 50 6.42 -6.16 3.11
C SER A 50 5.58 -7.07 2.21
N GLY A 51 4.31 -6.72 1.97
CA GLY A 51 3.40 -7.44 1.09
C GLY A 51 3.49 -7.05 -0.38
N LEU A 52 3.49 -5.74 -0.71
CA LEU A 52 3.50 -5.29 -2.11
C LEU A 52 4.68 -5.82 -2.93
N PRO A 53 5.92 -5.89 -2.39
CA PRO A 53 7.03 -6.46 -3.15
C PRO A 53 6.78 -7.91 -3.60
N LEU A 54 6.18 -8.73 -2.74
CA LEU A 54 5.87 -10.13 -3.05
C LEU A 54 4.81 -10.23 -4.15
N PHE A 55 3.69 -9.51 -4.03
CA PHE A 55 2.70 -9.47 -5.11
C PHE A 55 3.26 -8.89 -6.41
N SER A 56 4.20 -7.95 -6.33
CA SER A 56 4.81 -7.37 -7.51
C SER A 56 5.70 -8.35 -8.28
N GLN A 57 6.25 -9.39 -7.63
CA GLN A 57 7.04 -10.43 -8.29
C GLN A 57 6.17 -11.33 -9.19
N GLU A 58 4.90 -11.48 -8.82
CA GLU A 58 3.89 -12.22 -9.57
C GLU A 58 3.23 -11.39 -10.67
N HIS A 59 3.58 -10.10 -10.77
CA HIS A 59 3.06 -9.19 -11.78
C HIS A 59 4.11 -8.91 -12.85
N ILE A 60 3.76 -9.04 -14.12
CA ILE A 60 4.66 -8.69 -15.22
C ILE A 60 5.12 -7.23 -15.10
N ASN A 61 6.42 -6.98 -15.13
CA ASN A 61 7.00 -5.65 -14.92
C ASN A 61 6.70 -5.05 -13.53
N GLY A 62 6.89 -5.86 -12.49
CA GLY A 62 6.72 -5.45 -11.10
C GLY A 62 7.67 -4.32 -10.65
N LEU A 63 7.73 -4.12 -9.33
CA LEU A 63 8.54 -3.03 -8.74
C LEU A 63 10.04 -3.23 -9.01
N GLU A 64 10.53 -4.46 -8.88
CA GLU A 64 11.95 -4.81 -9.09
C GLU A 64 12.37 -4.61 -10.55
N ASP A 65 11.59 -5.11 -11.52
CA ASP A 65 11.80 -4.88 -12.96
C ASP A 65 11.78 -3.38 -13.30
N SER A 66 10.98 -2.62 -12.56
CA SER A 66 10.90 -1.17 -12.70
C SER A 66 12.09 -0.43 -12.07
N GLY A 67 12.99 -1.13 -11.37
CA GLY A 67 14.12 -0.56 -10.64
C GLY A 67 13.69 0.32 -9.46
N VAL A 68 12.55 0.00 -8.86
CA VAL A 68 11.91 0.81 -7.81
C VAL A 68 12.18 0.21 -6.44
N GLU A 69 12.76 1.03 -5.56
CA GLU A 69 12.90 0.69 -4.14
C GLU A 69 11.66 1.13 -3.37
N ILE A 70 11.16 0.26 -2.50
CA ILE A 70 10.08 0.62 -1.57
C ILE A 70 10.66 1.14 -0.25
N ILE A 71 10.19 2.30 0.21
CA ILE A 71 10.65 2.89 1.48
C ILE A 71 9.45 3.23 2.35
N LYS A 72 9.49 2.73 3.58
CA LYS A 72 8.48 3.02 4.59
C LYS A 72 8.68 4.39 5.23
N GLY A 73 7.64 5.21 5.16
CA GLY A 73 7.57 6.51 5.82
C GLY A 73 7.38 6.39 7.32
N ASP A 74 6.61 5.42 7.83
CA ASP A 74 5.97 5.47 9.15
C ASP A 74 5.03 6.68 9.25
N GLY A 75 3.99 6.66 8.42
CA GLY A 75 2.92 7.66 8.35
C GLY A 75 3.16 8.81 7.36
N LYS A 76 2.05 9.49 6.99
CA LYS A 76 2.00 10.49 5.92
C LYS A 76 2.99 11.66 6.07
N ASP A 77 3.26 12.13 7.28
CA ASP A 77 4.21 13.24 7.50
C ASP A 77 5.63 12.84 7.07
N ASN A 78 6.05 11.64 7.42
CA ASN A 78 7.37 11.15 7.04
C ASN A 78 7.43 10.73 5.57
N VAL A 79 6.34 10.21 5.00
CA VAL A 79 6.22 10.03 3.53
C VAL A 79 6.50 11.36 2.82
N PHE A 80 5.91 12.47 3.28
CA PHE A 80 6.22 13.80 2.74
C PHE A 80 7.71 14.18 2.91
N LYS A 81 8.31 13.93 4.07
CA LYS A 81 9.73 14.25 4.32
C LYS A 81 10.68 13.49 3.41
N TYR A 82 10.44 12.19 3.20
CA TYR A 82 11.18 11.40 2.22
C TYR A 82 10.97 11.92 0.80
N ALA A 83 9.73 12.23 0.41
CA ALA A 83 9.46 12.77 -0.93
C ALA A 83 10.20 14.10 -1.16
N LEU A 84 10.22 14.99 -0.17
CA LEU A 84 10.96 16.25 -0.23
C LEU A 84 12.48 16.00 -0.35
N PHE A 85 13.02 15.05 0.42
CA PHE A 85 14.43 14.70 0.34
C PHE A 85 14.81 14.18 -1.06
N TYR A 86 14.05 13.23 -1.59
CA TYR A 86 14.36 12.61 -2.89
C TYR A 86 14.09 13.53 -4.07
N ASP A 87 13.07 14.40 -3.99
CA ASP A 87 12.84 15.47 -4.98
C ASP A 87 14.06 16.41 -5.06
N LYS A 88 14.61 16.83 -3.92
CA LYS A 88 15.87 17.61 -3.84
C LYS A 88 17.08 16.84 -4.36
N CYS A 89 17.12 15.51 -4.20
CA CYS A 89 18.16 14.65 -4.79
C CYS A 89 17.95 14.44 -6.31
N GLY A 90 16.79 14.81 -6.85
CA GLY A 90 16.41 14.56 -8.22
C GLY A 90 16.08 13.10 -8.52
N VAL A 91 15.81 12.28 -7.50
CA VAL A 91 15.39 10.88 -7.64
C VAL A 91 13.87 10.83 -7.87
N PRO A 92 13.38 10.21 -8.95
CA PRO A 92 11.95 10.01 -9.19
C PRO A 92 11.25 9.32 -8.01
N CYS A 93 10.12 9.86 -7.58
CA CYS A 93 9.43 9.41 -6.38
C CYS A 93 7.91 9.33 -6.63
N LEU A 94 7.29 8.27 -6.13
CA LEU A 94 5.85 8.18 -5.94
C LEU A 94 5.54 7.96 -4.46
N SER A 95 4.43 8.52 -4.00
CA SER A 95 3.92 8.30 -2.65
C SER A 95 2.59 7.56 -2.73
N LEU A 96 2.54 6.35 -2.19
CA LEU A 96 1.33 5.57 -2.02
C LEU A 96 0.74 5.87 -0.65
N VAL A 97 -0.47 6.42 -0.64
CA VAL A 97 -1.12 6.90 0.58
C VAL A 97 -2.59 6.55 0.59
N ASP A 98 -3.12 6.35 1.79
CA ASP A 98 -4.54 6.12 2.01
C ASP A 98 -5.32 7.41 1.77
N ASN A 99 -6.52 7.27 1.20
CA ASN A 99 -7.42 8.39 0.93
C ASN A 99 -8.38 8.63 2.10
N ASP A 100 -7.81 8.84 3.30
CA ASP A 100 -8.52 9.11 4.55
C ASP A 100 -8.61 10.62 4.84
N SER A 101 -9.03 10.99 6.05
CA SER A 101 -9.39 12.37 6.38
C SER A 101 -8.23 13.37 6.33
N ASP A 102 -6.98 12.93 6.48
CA ASP A 102 -5.81 13.82 6.51
C ASP A 102 -5.11 13.95 5.15
N ILE A 103 -5.61 13.28 4.09
CA ILE A 103 -5.02 13.36 2.74
C ILE A 103 -4.90 14.80 2.24
N ASN A 104 -5.93 15.65 2.44
CA ASN A 104 -5.90 17.03 1.97
C ASN A 104 -4.80 17.87 2.65
N TRP A 105 -4.47 17.56 3.90
CA TRP A 105 -3.34 18.21 4.60
C TRP A 105 -2.01 17.82 3.94
N LEU A 106 -1.84 16.55 3.61
CA LEU A 106 -0.66 16.06 2.90
C LEU A 106 -0.52 16.72 1.53
N LEU A 107 -1.59 16.71 0.72
CA LEU A 107 -1.58 17.28 -0.63
C LEU A 107 -1.25 18.79 -0.61
N LYS A 108 -1.74 19.52 0.39
CA LYS A 108 -1.39 20.93 0.60
C LYS A 108 0.10 21.11 0.88
N LYS A 109 0.72 20.24 1.70
CA LYS A 109 2.17 20.28 1.94
C LYS A 109 2.97 20.06 0.67
N TYR A 110 2.60 19.10 -0.18
CA TYR A 110 3.27 18.86 -1.46
C TYR A 110 3.20 20.09 -2.37
N SER A 111 2.00 20.68 -2.51
CA SER A 111 1.79 21.88 -3.32
C SER A 111 2.60 23.07 -2.80
N GLN A 112 2.60 23.31 -1.49
CA GLN A 112 3.34 24.42 -0.87
C GLN A 112 4.87 24.31 -1.04
N ASN A 113 5.39 23.10 -1.16
CA ASN A 113 6.83 22.84 -1.31
C ASN A 113 7.24 22.57 -2.76
N ASN A 114 6.31 22.68 -3.73
CA ASN A 114 6.54 22.42 -5.15
C ASN A 114 7.19 21.06 -5.45
N ILE A 115 6.83 20.03 -4.67
CA ILE A 115 7.36 18.67 -4.83
C ILE A 115 6.78 18.06 -6.11
N LYS A 116 7.64 17.52 -6.99
CA LYS A 116 7.24 16.94 -8.28
C LYS A 116 6.82 15.48 -8.22
N SER A 117 7.03 14.83 -7.07
CA SER A 117 6.59 13.46 -6.81
C SER A 117 5.12 13.27 -7.16
N MET A 118 4.81 12.14 -7.78
CA MET A 118 3.43 11.71 -7.99
C MET A 118 2.87 11.16 -6.68
N ILE A 119 1.57 11.35 -6.44
CA ILE A 119 0.87 10.77 -5.29
C ILE A 119 -0.20 9.82 -5.81
N LEU A 120 -0.17 8.59 -5.34
CA LEU A 120 -1.16 7.55 -5.61
C LEU A 120 -2.04 7.40 -4.38
N CYS A 121 -3.30 7.82 -4.50
CA CYS A 121 -4.31 7.61 -3.47
C CYS A 121 -4.92 6.22 -3.64
N GLN A 122 -4.79 5.36 -2.63
CA GLN A 122 -5.38 4.02 -2.65
C GLN A 122 -6.92 4.12 -2.59
N PRO A 123 -7.65 3.25 -3.31
CA PRO A 123 -9.12 3.16 -3.20
C PRO A 123 -9.55 2.48 -1.89
N LYS A 124 -8.75 1.53 -1.41
CA LYS A 124 -8.95 0.67 -0.24
C LYS A 124 -7.59 0.50 0.45
N ASP A 125 -7.57 0.27 1.75
CA ASP A 125 -6.33 -0.05 2.47
C ASP A 125 -5.79 -1.44 2.07
N TYR A 126 -4.58 -1.78 2.53
CA TYR A 126 -3.93 -3.04 2.19
C TYR A 126 -4.79 -4.24 2.60
N GLU A 127 -5.28 -4.30 3.84
CA GLU A 127 -6.07 -5.41 4.35
C GLU A 127 -7.37 -5.59 3.58
N THR A 128 -8.08 -4.50 3.25
CA THR A 128 -9.30 -4.58 2.44
C THR A 128 -9.01 -5.09 1.03
N SER A 129 -7.86 -4.72 0.45
CA SER A 129 -7.43 -5.23 -0.86
C SER A 129 -7.18 -6.74 -0.82
N ILE A 130 -6.59 -7.25 0.27
CA ILE A 130 -6.40 -8.69 0.49
C ILE A 130 -7.74 -9.41 0.67
N VAL A 131 -8.64 -8.86 1.49
CA VAL A 131 -9.98 -9.43 1.72
C VAL A 131 -10.77 -9.55 0.41
N GLY A 132 -10.59 -8.64 -0.53
CA GLY A 132 -11.23 -8.71 -1.86
C GLY A 132 -10.76 -9.86 -2.75
N MET A 133 -9.67 -10.54 -2.42
CA MET A 133 -9.12 -11.62 -3.25
C MET A 133 -9.97 -12.89 -3.15
N GLY A 134 -10.31 -13.48 -4.31
CA GLY A 134 -11.01 -14.78 -4.35
C GLY A 134 -10.23 -15.89 -3.65
N VAL A 135 -8.92 -15.96 -3.87
CA VAL A 135 -8.05 -16.96 -3.20
C VAL A 135 -8.06 -16.79 -1.68
N PHE A 136 -8.08 -15.56 -1.17
CA PHE A 136 -8.18 -15.30 0.27
C PHE A 136 -9.52 -15.80 0.81
N GLN A 137 -10.63 -15.47 0.16
CA GLN A 137 -11.96 -15.92 0.59
C GLN A 137 -12.09 -17.44 0.65
N GLU A 138 -11.33 -18.18 -0.17
CA GLU A 138 -11.31 -19.64 -0.13
C GLU A 138 -10.43 -20.25 0.97
N CYS A 139 -9.49 -19.51 1.56
CA CYS A 139 -8.49 -20.08 2.49
C CYS A 139 -8.24 -19.28 3.77
N TRP A 140 -8.94 -18.17 4.00
CA TRP A 140 -8.68 -17.29 5.14
C TRP A 140 -8.83 -17.99 6.51
N MET A 141 -9.75 -18.96 6.64
CA MET A 141 -9.91 -19.70 7.89
C MET A 141 -8.68 -20.56 8.19
N ASP A 142 -8.18 -21.27 7.18
CA ASP A 142 -6.98 -22.09 7.30
C ASP A 142 -5.76 -21.22 7.60
N LEU A 143 -5.63 -20.09 6.90
CA LEU A 143 -4.59 -19.09 7.16
C LEU A 143 -4.62 -18.61 8.62
N PHE A 144 -5.79 -18.24 9.15
CA PHE A 144 -5.91 -17.72 10.51
C PHE A 144 -5.60 -18.81 11.55
N GLU A 145 -6.10 -20.03 11.35
CA GLU A 145 -5.81 -21.17 12.25
C GLU A 145 -4.33 -21.58 12.21
N GLU A 146 -3.67 -21.49 11.06
CA GLU A 146 -2.25 -21.83 10.93
C GLU A 146 -1.37 -20.85 11.71
N VAL A 147 -1.67 -19.55 11.62
CA VAL A 147 -0.91 -18.51 12.34
C VAL A 147 -1.29 -18.45 13.82
N TYR A 148 -2.58 -18.54 14.11
CA TYR A 148 -3.14 -18.44 15.45
C TYR A 148 -4.17 -19.55 15.67
N PRO A 149 -3.76 -20.75 16.08
CA PRO A 149 -4.71 -21.83 16.39
C PRO A 149 -5.75 -21.39 17.42
N PHE A 150 -7.04 -21.44 17.09
CA PHE A 150 -8.09 -20.79 17.90
C PHE A 150 -8.11 -21.28 19.35
N LYS A 151 -7.86 -22.58 19.55
CA LYS A 151 -7.78 -23.19 20.89
C LYS A 151 -6.77 -22.50 21.82
N ASN A 152 -5.67 -22.01 21.26
CA ASN A 152 -4.56 -21.41 22.00
C ASN A 152 -4.60 -19.87 21.96
N TYR A 153 -5.25 -19.29 20.94
CA TYR A 153 -5.20 -17.86 20.64
C TYR A 153 -6.60 -17.23 20.48
N LYS A 154 -7.62 -17.77 21.17
CA LYS A 154 -9.00 -17.25 21.12
C LYS A 154 -9.07 -15.73 21.27
N ASP A 155 -8.26 -15.14 22.15
CA ASP A 155 -8.25 -13.69 22.37
C ASP A 155 -7.95 -12.88 21.09
N ASN A 156 -7.10 -13.37 20.18
CA ASN A 156 -6.82 -12.73 18.90
C ASN A 156 -8.09 -12.64 18.02
N TYR A 157 -8.93 -13.68 18.03
CA TYR A 157 -10.22 -13.72 17.32
C TYR A 157 -11.27 -12.86 18.01
N ILE A 158 -11.13 -12.57 19.30
CA ILE A 158 -12.07 -11.70 20.01
C ILE A 158 -11.72 -10.21 19.84
N LYS A 159 -10.45 -9.86 19.61
CA LYS A 159 -10.00 -8.46 19.45
C LYS A 159 -10.85 -7.63 18.48
N PRO A 160 -11.29 -8.11 17.29
CA PRO A 160 -12.14 -7.33 16.39
C PRO A 160 -13.42 -6.79 17.05
N PHE A 161 -13.98 -7.51 18.03
CA PHE A 161 -15.23 -7.17 18.71
C PHE A 161 -15.03 -6.23 19.91
N VAL A 162 -13.87 -6.26 20.57
CA VAL A 162 -13.70 -5.61 21.89
C VAL A 162 -12.52 -4.67 21.99
N SER A 163 -11.51 -4.82 21.12
CA SER A 163 -10.27 -4.06 21.22
C SER A 163 -10.54 -2.57 21.00
N LYS A 164 -9.91 -1.72 21.81
CA LYS A 164 -9.92 -0.27 21.57
C LYS A 164 -9.32 0.11 20.21
N ASN A 165 -8.40 -0.72 19.71
CA ASN A 165 -7.71 -0.50 18.44
C ASN A 165 -8.51 -1.01 17.22
N SER A 166 -9.56 -1.82 17.42
CA SER A 166 -10.46 -2.20 16.33
C SER A 166 -11.16 -0.96 15.78
N LYS A 167 -11.22 -0.80 14.47
CA LYS A 167 -11.92 0.29 13.80
C LYS A 167 -13.37 -0.08 13.48
N SER A 168 -13.73 -1.37 13.60
CA SER A 168 -15.09 -1.82 13.30
C SER A 168 -16.12 -1.35 14.32
N LYS A 169 -17.01 -0.45 13.90
CA LYS A 169 -18.18 -0.06 14.69
C LYS A 169 -19.26 -1.14 14.66
N VAL A 170 -19.42 -1.83 13.53
CA VAL A 170 -20.45 -2.84 13.30
C VAL A 170 -20.28 -4.01 14.27
N LEU A 171 -19.09 -4.61 14.32
CA LEU A 171 -18.80 -5.74 15.20
C LEU A 171 -18.89 -5.33 16.67
N LYS A 172 -18.38 -4.15 17.03
CA LYS A 172 -18.42 -3.64 18.41
C LYS A 172 -19.82 -3.35 18.92
N GLN A 173 -20.70 -2.82 18.08
CA GLN A 173 -22.06 -2.44 18.50
C GLN A 173 -22.97 -3.65 18.63
N LYS A 174 -22.86 -4.61 17.72
CA LYS A 174 -23.74 -5.79 17.69
C LYS A 174 -23.42 -6.80 18.79
N TYR A 175 -22.14 -6.97 19.14
CA TYR A 175 -21.70 -8.01 20.06
C TYR A 175 -21.31 -7.48 21.45
N GLN A 176 -21.99 -6.45 21.95
CA GLN A 176 -21.74 -5.89 23.29
C GLN A 176 -22.10 -6.86 24.43
N ASP A 177 -23.06 -7.76 24.21
CA ASP A 177 -23.60 -8.68 25.22
C ASP A 177 -22.76 -9.95 25.44
N GLU A 178 -21.49 -9.92 25.01
CA GLU A 178 -20.50 -10.98 25.26
C GLU A 178 -20.86 -12.38 24.72
N GLU A 179 -21.74 -12.47 23.72
CA GLU A 179 -22.16 -13.75 23.12
C GLU A 179 -20.95 -14.56 22.60
N TYR A 180 -19.92 -13.85 22.11
CA TYR A 180 -18.66 -14.44 21.66
C TYR A 180 -17.88 -15.18 22.77
N LYS A 181 -18.16 -14.92 24.06
CA LYS A 181 -17.47 -15.62 25.16
C LYS A 181 -17.81 -17.11 25.20
N LYS A 182 -19.01 -17.48 24.74
CA LYS A 182 -19.51 -18.87 24.75
C LYS A 182 -18.95 -19.72 23.61
N ILE A 183 -18.40 -19.08 22.58
CA ILE A 183 -17.78 -19.74 21.40
C ILE A 183 -16.63 -20.62 21.85
N LYS A 184 -16.59 -21.86 21.37
CA LYS A 184 -15.54 -22.84 21.67
C LYS A 184 -14.68 -23.17 20.46
N THR A 185 -15.18 -22.98 19.25
CA THR A 185 -14.43 -23.21 18.01
C THR A 185 -14.50 -22.02 17.07
N PHE A 186 -13.58 -21.96 16.11
CA PHE A 186 -13.57 -20.90 15.12
C PHE A 186 -14.79 -20.98 14.19
N GLU A 187 -15.24 -22.17 13.80
CA GLU A 187 -16.43 -22.34 12.96
C GLU A 187 -17.71 -21.84 13.66
N GLU A 188 -17.80 -21.98 14.99
CA GLU A 188 -18.90 -21.41 15.77
C GLU A 188 -18.88 -19.87 15.72
N LEU A 189 -17.70 -19.26 15.72
CA LEU A 189 -17.54 -17.81 15.54
C LEU A 189 -17.99 -17.37 14.16
N VAL A 190 -17.54 -18.05 13.11
CA VAL A 190 -17.91 -17.68 11.73
C VAL A 190 -19.41 -17.81 11.51
N LYS A 191 -20.06 -18.86 12.04
CA LYS A 191 -21.51 -19.06 11.94
C LYS A 191 -22.34 -17.98 12.65
N LEU A 192 -21.75 -17.24 13.59
CA LEU A 192 -22.41 -16.14 14.28
C LEU A 192 -22.51 -14.88 13.41
N LEU A 193 -21.63 -14.75 12.41
CA LEU A 193 -21.48 -13.57 11.57
C LEU A 193 -22.26 -13.75 10.26
N ASN A 194 -22.86 -12.67 9.75
CA ASN A 194 -23.33 -12.62 8.38
C ASN A 194 -22.18 -12.30 7.41
N THR A 195 -22.45 -12.30 6.10
CA THR A 195 -21.41 -12.08 5.07
C THR A 195 -20.64 -10.76 5.25
N ASP A 196 -21.34 -9.63 5.42
CA ASP A 196 -20.70 -8.32 5.60
C ASP A 196 -19.85 -8.28 6.90
N GLU A 197 -20.33 -8.95 7.94
CA GLU A 197 -19.62 -9.07 9.22
C GLU A 197 -18.38 -9.97 9.14
N ILE A 198 -18.39 -10.97 8.24
CA ILE A 198 -17.23 -11.82 7.98
C ILE A 198 -16.13 -11.00 7.30
N GLU A 199 -16.44 -10.23 6.26
CA GLU A 199 -15.45 -9.38 5.59
C GLU A 199 -14.86 -8.34 6.54
N GLU A 200 -15.71 -7.70 7.33
CA GLU A 200 -15.30 -6.77 8.38
C GLU A 200 -14.41 -7.45 9.43
N PHE A 201 -14.78 -8.67 9.85
CA PHE A 201 -13.99 -9.46 10.79
C PHE A 201 -12.62 -9.84 10.22
N GLN A 202 -12.55 -10.29 8.98
CA GLN A 202 -11.32 -10.64 8.28
C GLN A 202 -10.37 -9.44 8.21
N ARG A 203 -10.88 -8.27 7.78
CA ARG A 203 -10.10 -7.03 7.70
C ARG A 203 -9.53 -6.63 9.06
N GLU A 204 -10.37 -6.61 10.09
CA GLU A 204 -9.92 -6.25 11.44
C GLU A 204 -8.97 -7.29 12.03
N PHE A 205 -9.16 -8.58 11.73
CA PHE A 205 -8.26 -9.62 12.20
C PHE A 205 -6.86 -9.47 11.58
N LEU A 206 -6.80 -9.22 10.26
CA LEU A 206 -5.55 -8.89 9.58
C LEU A 206 -4.89 -7.68 10.23
N HIS A 207 -5.62 -6.57 10.36
CA HIS A 207 -5.09 -5.33 10.91
C HIS A 207 -4.59 -5.44 12.37
N LEU A 208 -5.30 -6.18 13.23
CA LEU A 208 -5.01 -6.22 14.67
C LEU A 208 -4.02 -7.31 15.07
N ASN A 209 -3.90 -8.36 14.26
CA ASN A 209 -3.12 -9.54 14.61
C ASN A 209 -2.00 -9.84 13.62
N LEU A 210 -2.17 -9.45 12.35
CA LEU A 210 -1.27 -9.81 11.26
C LEU A 210 -0.59 -8.60 10.61
N ALA A 211 -0.93 -7.37 10.99
CA ALA A 211 -0.18 -6.19 10.58
C ALA A 211 1.23 -6.22 11.19
N GLY A 212 2.24 -6.05 10.33
CA GLY A 212 3.65 -6.05 10.67
C GLY A 212 4.46 -6.91 9.70
N ILE A 213 5.71 -6.49 9.46
CA ILE A 213 6.59 -6.99 8.39
C ILE A 213 6.63 -8.52 8.25
N VAL A 214 6.70 -9.25 9.37
CA VAL A 214 6.83 -10.72 9.34
C VAL A 214 5.51 -11.38 8.93
N ASN A 215 4.41 -10.94 9.51
CA ASN A 215 3.10 -11.54 9.31
C ASN A 215 2.53 -11.16 7.93
N ASP A 216 2.72 -9.92 7.49
CA ASP A 216 2.30 -9.47 6.17
C ASP A 216 3.03 -10.23 5.04
N LYS A 217 4.34 -10.48 5.20
CA LYS A 217 5.09 -11.37 4.28
C LYS A 217 4.52 -12.78 4.27
N TYR A 218 4.20 -13.30 5.44
CA TYR A 218 3.62 -14.63 5.56
C TYR A 218 2.27 -14.72 4.85
N VAL A 219 1.38 -13.76 5.10
CA VAL A 219 0.06 -13.68 4.43
C VAL A 219 0.22 -13.60 2.92
N ALA A 220 1.05 -12.70 2.41
CA ALA A 220 1.27 -12.56 0.97
C ALA A 220 1.84 -13.85 0.36
N THR A 221 2.87 -14.45 0.97
CA THR A 221 3.47 -15.71 0.51
C THR A 221 2.46 -16.86 0.52
N TYR A 222 1.65 -16.95 1.57
CA TYR A 222 0.62 -17.98 1.71
C TYR A 222 -0.42 -17.87 0.58
N LEU A 223 -0.87 -16.65 0.28
CA LEU A 223 -1.86 -16.42 -0.76
C LEU A 223 -1.32 -16.68 -2.17
N ILE A 224 -0.06 -16.30 -2.43
CA ILE A 224 0.64 -16.62 -3.68
C ILE A 224 0.71 -18.15 -3.83
N TYR A 225 1.23 -18.85 -2.82
CA TYR A 225 1.31 -20.30 -2.82
C TYR A 225 -0.06 -20.98 -3.06
N LYS A 226 -1.12 -20.48 -2.42
CA LYS A 226 -2.47 -21.01 -2.60
C LYS A 226 -3.04 -20.74 -3.99
N ALA A 227 -2.70 -19.61 -4.59
CA ALA A 227 -3.09 -19.31 -5.97
C ALA A 227 -2.36 -20.24 -6.95
N GLU A 228 -1.06 -20.47 -6.76
CA GLU A 228 -0.26 -21.40 -7.56
C GLU A 228 -0.79 -22.85 -7.43
N GLU A 229 -1.02 -23.33 -6.21
CA GLU A 229 -1.56 -24.67 -5.93
C GLU A 229 -2.90 -24.90 -6.66
N LYS A 230 -3.72 -23.85 -6.77
CA LYS A 230 -5.03 -23.88 -7.42
C LYS A 230 -5.00 -23.46 -8.90
N MET A 231 -3.83 -23.11 -9.44
CA MET A 231 -3.65 -22.60 -10.81
C MET A 231 -4.53 -21.37 -11.12
N ILE A 232 -4.63 -20.43 -10.17
CA ILE A 232 -5.35 -19.16 -10.34
C ILE A 232 -4.35 -18.12 -10.86
N GLU A 233 -4.47 -17.72 -12.13
CA GLU A 233 -3.54 -16.78 -12.76
C GLU A 233 -3.81 -15.31 -12.35
N ASP A 234 -5.07 -14.89 -12.28
CA ASP A 234 -5.47 -13.50 -11.97
C ASP A 234 -5.88 -13.32 -10.50
N PHE A 235 -4.96 -13.58 -9.56
CA PHE A 235 -5.26 -13.51 -8.13
C PHE A 235 -4.84 -12.21 -7.44
N ILE A 236 -4.00 -11.39 -8.09
CA ILE A 236 -3.50 -10.12 -7.53
C ILE A 236 -4.65 -9.11 -7.46
N PRO A 237 -4.85 -8.40 -6.33
CA PRO A 237 -5.85 -7.34 -6.24
C PRO A 237 -5.70 -6.32 -7.37
N LEU A 238 -6.82 -5.88 -7.96
CA LEU A 238 -6.80 -4.94 -9.08
C LEU A 238 -6.11 -3.62 -8.71
N ALA A 239 -6.28 -3.18 -7.46
CA ALA A 239 -5.60 -1.99 -6.94
C ALA A 239 -4.07 -2.14 -7.00
N PHE A 240 -3.53 -3.30 -6.64
CA PHE A 240 -2.08 -3.56 -6.62
C PHE A 240 -1.54 -3.61 -8.06
N SER A 241 -2.20 -4.36 -8.95
CA SER A 241 -1.86 -4.39 -10.37
C SER A 241 -1.86 -2.98 -10.99
N ASN A 242 -2.86 -2.15 -10.66
CA ASN A 242 -2.90 -0.77 -11.12
C ASN A 242 -1.80 0.11 -10.52
N ILE A 243 -1.39 -0.09 -9.27
CA ILE A 243 -0.22 0.58 -8.69
C ILE A 243 1.04 0.21 -9.46
N PHE A 244 1.29 -1.09 -9.68
CA PHE A 244 2.48 -1.54 -10.41
C PHE A 244 2.52 -1.00 -11.84
N ASN A 245 1.36 -0.98 -12.51
CA ASN A 245 1.23 -0.40 -13.84
C ASN A 245 1.56 1.09 -13.89
N LEU A 246 1.02 1.87 -12.93
CA LEU A 246 1.29 3.30 -12.85
C LEU A 246 2.76 3.57 -12.52
N VAL A 247 3.36 2.79 -11.61
CA VAL A 247 4.77 2.90 -11.23
C VAL A 247 5.67 2.64 -12.43
N GLY A 248 5.48 1.54 -13.16
CA GLY A 248 6.35 1.20 -14.27
C GLY A 248 6.25 2.16 -15.46
N ILE A 249 5.07 2.76 -15.70
CA ILE A 249 4.92 3.86 -16.69
C ILE A 249 5.64 5.12 -16.19
N TYR A 250 5.50 5.48 -14.92
CA TYR A 250 6.15 6.66 -14.35
C TYR A 250 7.68 6.54 -14.38
N MET A 251 8.20 5.33 -14.20
CA MET A 251 9.62 5.04 -14.37
C MET A 251 10.09 5.11 -15.82
N GLY A 252 9.20 5.01 -16.81
CA GLY A 252 9.56 4.98 -18.23
C GLY A 252 10.21 3.67 -18.66
N ASN A 253 9.91 2.58 -17.95
CA ASN A 253 10.50 1.25 -18.20
C ASN A 253 9.69 0.38 -19.14
N ASN A 254 8.42 0.72 -19.38
CA ASN A 254 7.54 -0.11 -20.19
C ASN A 254 6.39 0.67 -20.85
N SER A 255 5.96 0.18 -22.01
CA SER A 255 4.61 0.42 -22.54
C SER A 255 3.61 -0.50 -21.82
N ILE A 256 3.49 -0.35 -20.51
CA ILE A 256 2.56 -1.18 -19.69
C ILE A 256 1.11 -0.96 -20.14
N CYS A 257 0.83 0.26 -20.62
CA CYS A 257 -0.39 0.54 -21.34
C CYS A 257 -0.14 0.40 -22.84
N GLU A 258 -1.01 -0.35 -23.53
CA GLU A 258 -1.05 -0.48 -25.00
C GLU A 258 -1.03 0.88 -25.72
N ASN A 259 -1.50 1.94 -25.04
CA ASN A 259 -1.47 3.32 -25.51
C ASN A 259 -0.68 4.22 -24.54
N SER A 260 0.63 3.97 -24.39
CA SER A 260 1.54 4.81 -23.59
C SER A 260 1.40 6.30 -23.94
N ALA A 261 1.26 6.63 -25.22
CA ALA A 261 1.03 7.99 -25.73
C ALA A 261 -0.29 8.65 -25.30
N ARG A 262 -1.16 7.94 -24.57
CA ARG A 262 -2.41 8.46 -23.98
C ARG A 262 -2.46 8.30 -22.47
N CYS A 263 -1.44 7.75 -21.84
CA CYS A 263 -1.47 7.42 -20.42
C CYS A 263 -1.61 8.68 -19.54
N ILE A 264 -2.46 8.60 -18.51
CA ILE A 264 -2.63 9.65 -17.50
C ILE A 264 -1.30 10.05 -16.82
N VAL A 265 -0.37 9.11 -16.63
CA VAL A 265 0.96 9.38 -16.09
C VAL A 265 1.74 10.38 -16.95
N ASN A 266 1.67 10.25 -18.28
CA ASN A 266 2.35 11.19 -19.18
C ASN A 266 1.79 12.60 -19.08
N LYS A 267 0.48 12.74 -18.80
CA LYS A 267 -0.14 14.05 -18.53
C LYS A 267 0.40 14.71 -17.26
N ILE A 268 0.73 13.91 -16.25
CA ILE A 268 1.28 14.39 -14.98
C ILE A 268 2.78 14.68 -15.10
N SER A 269 3.53 13.76 -15.68
CA SER A 269 4.99 13.83 -15.76
C SER A 269 5.50 14.85 -16.78
N ASN A 270 4.66 15.22 -17.76
CA ASN A 270 5.03 16.17 -18.81
C ASN A 270 3.96 17.25 -18.97
N SER A 271 4.28 18.47 -18.53
CA SER A 271 3.37 19.62 -18.62
C SER A 271 3.07 20.05 -20.06
N SER A 272 3.95 19.75 -21.02
CA SER A 272 3.74 20.03 -22.44
C SER A 272 2.97 18.92 -23.16
N PHE A 273 2.50 17.91 -22.44
CA PHE A 273 1.77 16.80 -23.04
C PHE A 273 0.33 17.21 -23.39
N GLU A 274 0.06 17.23 -24.70
CA GLU A 274 -1.22 17.57 -25.28
C GLU A 274 -1.86 16.32 -25.89
N CYS A 275 -2.73 15.67 -25.13
CA CYS A 275 -3.61 14.61 -25.60
C CYS A 275 -5.00 14.86 -25.01
N THR A 276 -6.02 14.88 -25.87
CA THR A 276 -7.41 15.11 -25.47
C THR A 276 -8.10 13.84 -25.00
N GLU A 277 -7.59 12.67 -25.37
CA GLU A 277 -8.19 11.36 -25.11
C GLU A 277 -7.35 10.56 -24.10
N ILE A 278 -7.25 11.06 -22.88
CA ILE A 278 -6.41 10.44 -21.83
C ILE A 278 -7.00 9.09 -21.38
N CYS A 279 -6.13 8.09 -21.25
CA CYS A 279 -6.46 6.77 -20.70
C CYS A 279 -6.43 6.82 -19.18
N GLU A 280 -7.59 6.58 -18.56
CA GLU A 280 -7.78 6.55 -17.10
C GLU A 280 -8.10 5.14 -16.58
N LYS A 281 -7.67 4.09 -17.29
CA LYS A 281 -8.03 2.69 -16.92
C LYS A 281 -7.52 2.28 -15.53
N CYS A 282 -6.30 2.68 -15.15
CA CYS A 282 -5.67 2.32 -13.88
C CYS A 282 -5.85 3.38 -12.78
N GLY A 283 -6.24 4.59 -13.16
CA GLY A 283 -6.41 5.70 -12.24
C GLY A 283 -6.89 6.96 -12.94
N SER A 284 -7.36 7.93 -12.16
CA SER A 284 -7.85 9.22 -12.63
C SER A 284 -7.22 10.35 -11.83
N ILE A 285 -7.03 11.53 -12.45
CA ILE A 285 -6.54 12.70 -11.72
C ILE A 285 -7.56 13.10 -10.64
N LYS A 286 -7.08 13.31 -9.41
CA LYS A 286 -7.90 13.83 -8.32
C LYS A 286 -8.24 15.30 -8.60
N THR A 287 -9.53 15.62 -8.60
CA THR A 287 -10.03 16.99 -8.82
C THR A 287 -9.30 18.01 -7.93
N GLY A 288 -8.78 19.08 -8.55
CA GLY A 288 -8.05 20.15 -7.86
C GLY A 288 -6.54 19.94 -7.76
N TYR A 289 -6.00 18.82 -8.25
CA TYR A 289 -4.58 18.51 -8.21
C TYR A 289 -4.06 18.11 -9.59
N THR A 290 -2.76 18.34 -9.85
CA THR A 290 -2.12 18.02 -11.14
C THR A 290 -1.20 16.81 -11.08
N ASN A 291 -0.81 16.36 -9.88
CA ASN A 291 0.14 15.27 -9.66
C ASN A 291 -0.41 14.16 -8.74
N VAL A 292 -1.73 14.14 -8.52
CA VAL A 292 -2.40 13.18 -7.63
C VAL A 292 -3.32 12.29 -8.45
N LEU A 293 -3.11 10.99 -8.40
CA LEU A 293 -3.97 9.98 -9.01
C LEU A 293 -4.78 9.26 -7.95
N GLN A 294 -6.08 9.14 -8.19
CA GLN A 294 -6.90 8.14 -7.51
C GLN A 294 -6.71 6.81 -8.25
N VAL A 295 -6.13 5.82 -7.58
CA VAL A 295 -5.96 4.47 -8.13
C VAL A 295 -7.33 3.81 -8.23
N LYS A 296 -7.58 3.09 -9.34
CA LYS A 296 -8.77 2.25 -9.49
C LYS A 296 -8.52 0.89 -8.86
N GLY A 297 -9.50 0.36 -8.14
CA GLY A 297 -9.45 -0.96 -7.53
C GLY A 297 -10.77 -1.69 -7.70
N ASP A 298 -10.87 -2.85 -7.07
CA ASP A 298 -12.09 -3.64 -7.05
C ASP A 298 -13.21 -2.84 -6.37
N SER A 299 -14.38 -2.78 -7.01
CA SER A 299 -15.57 -2.08 -6.49
C SER A 299 -16.09 -2.75 -5.23
#